data_AF-A0A377LPF4-F1
#
_entry.id   AF-A0A377LPF4-F1
#
_cell.length_a   1.000
_cell.length_b   1.000
_cell.length_c   1.000
_cell.angle_alpha   90.00
_cell.angle_beta   90.00
_cell.angle_gamma   90.00
#
_symmetry.space_group_name_H-M   'P 1'
#
loop_
_entity.id
_entity.type
_entity.pdbx_description
1 polymer ?
#
loop_
_entity_poly.entity_id
_entity_poly.type
_entity_poly.pdbx_seq_one_letter_code
_entity_poly.pdbx_strand_id
1 'polypeptide(L)'
;MNCVRQVPRQTMVASRERWALMTETPDEATTGSRVSVSRMDHSTLDLVLVEGFKHEAVAKILLFRSDAGHDVSELTLDEHVIAVVSDVALDVEVSGAGFK
;
A
#
# COMPACT_ATOMS: atom_id res chain seq x y z
N MET A 1 35.42 20.62 -13.24
CA MET A 1 35.18 19.33 -12.56
C MET A 1 33.67 19.14 -12.40
N ASN A 2 33.05 18.24 -13.17
CA ASN A 2 31.68 17.82 -12.88
C ASN A 2 31.76 16.64 -11.90
N CYS A 3 31.53 16.92 -10.62
CA CYS A 3 31.35 15.89 -9.60
C CYS A 3 29.95 15.29 -9.81
N VAL A 4 29.86 14.22 -10.60
CA VAL A 4 28.70 13.35 -10.57
C VAL A 4 28.74 12.64 -9.22
N ARG A 5 28.06 13.20 -8.21
CA ARG A 5 27.83 12.44 -6.97
C ARG A 5 26.97 11.24 -7.35
N GLN A 6 27.53 10.04 -7.30
CA GLN A 6 26.72 8.82 -7.25
C GLN A 6 25.85 8.92 -6.00
N VAL A 7 24.56 9.19 -6.19
CA VAL A 7 23.59 9.05 -5.10
C VAL A 7 23.55 7.56 -4.78
N PRO A 8 23.85 7.13 -3.54
CA PRO A 8 23.82 5.72 -3.21
C PRO A 8 22.39 5.19 -3.41
N ARG A 9 22.23 4.14 -4.22
CA ARG A 9 20.92 3.55 -4.53
C ARG A 9 20.24 2.92 -3.31
N GLN A 10 20.99 2.71 -2.23
CA GLN A 10 20.47 2.21 -0.96
C GLN A 10 21.14 2.96 0.19
N THR A 11 20.34 3.28 1.21
CA THR A 11 20.79 3.87 2.47
C THR A 11 20.23 3.04 3.61
N MET A 12 21.09 2.61 4.55
CA MET A 12 20.68 1.86 5.74
C MET A 12 21.11 2.59 7.00
N VAL A 13 20.21 2.67 7.98
CA VAL A 13 20.50 3.11 9.34
C VAL A 13 20.19 1.94 10.27
N ALA A 14 21.17 1.51 11.06
CA ALA A 14 21.04 0.33 11.93
C ALA A 14 21.44 0.65 13.38
N SER A 15 20.79 -0.06 14.30
CA SER A 15 21.07 -0.08 15.74
C SER A 15 20.93 -1.51 16.24
N ARG A 16 21.22 -1.75 17.52
CA ARG A 16 21.05 -3.07 18.15
C ARG A 16 19.61 -3.60 18.06
N GLU A 17 18.62 -2.71 18.15
CA GLU A 17 17.20 -3.10 18.29
C GLU A 17 16.41 -3.03 16.98
N ARG A 18 16.90 -2.26 15.99
CA ARG A 18 16.19 -2.04 14.73
C ARG A 18 17.09 -1.46 13.64
N TRP A 19 16.65 -1.64 12.39
CA TRP A 19 17.23 -1.04 11.21
C TRP A 19 16.15 -0.49 10.29
N ALA A 20 16.53 0.45 9.43
CA ALA A 20 15.72 0.97 8.34
C ALA A 20 16.55 0.97 7.05
N LEU A 21 15.97 0.46 5.96
CA LEU A 21 16.57 0.44 4.62
C LEU A 21 15.70 1.24 3.65
N MET A 22 16.31 2.23 3.01
CA MET A 22 15.71 3.00 1.93
C MET A 22 16.41 2.62 0.63
N THR A 23 15.66 2.32 -0.43
CA THR A 23 16.19 1.95 -1.75
C THR A 23 15.56 2.81 -2.82
N GLU A 24 16.38 3.50 -3.61
CA GLU A 24 15.95 4.25 -4.79
C GLU A 24 15.55 3.27 -5.91
N THR A 25 14.33 3.42 -6.44
CA THR A 25 13.74 2.55 -7.48
C THR A 25 13.41 3.35 -8.75
N PRO A 26 14.44 3.77 -9.52
CA PRO A 26 14.25 4.65 -10.68
C PRO A 26 13.54 3.99 -11.88
N ASP A 27 13.43 2.66 -11.90
CA ASP A 27 12.61 1.93 -12.87
C ASP A 27 11.22 1.67 -12.26
N GLU A 28 10.23 2.45 -12.69
CA GLU A 28 8.82 2.32 -12.25
C GLU A 28 8.23 0.93 -12.56
N ALA A 29 8.83 0.16 -13.49
CA ALA A 29 8.42 -1.20 -13.78
C ALA A 29 8.53 -2.17 -12.57
N THR A 30 9.15 -1.74 -11.46
CA THR A 30 9.32 -2.53 -10.22
C THR A 30 8.60 -1.97 -8.99
N THR A 31 7.72 -0.97 -9.12
CA THR A 31 7.13 -0.26 -7.97
C THR A 31 5.84 -0.87 -7.39
N GLY A 32 5.43 -2.08 -7.81
CA GLY A 32 4.23 -2.74 -7.28
C GLY A 32 4.34 -3.18 -5.82
N SER A 33 3.20 -3.23 -5.11
CA SER A 33 3.15 -3.63 -3.68
C SER A 33 3.79 -5.00 -3.45
N ARG A 34 3.57 -5.95 -4.36
CA ARG A 34 4.14 -7.31 -4.32
C ARG A 34 5.67 -7.32 -4.30
N VAL A 35 6.31 -6.41 -5.05
CA VAL A 35 7.79 -6.31 -5.12
C VAL A 35 8.36 -5.71 -3.83
N SER A 36 7.65 -4.78 -3.21
CA SER A 36 8.04 -4.22 -1.91
C SER A 36 7.90 -5.26 -0.79
N VAL A 37 6.77 -5.99 -0.76
CA VAL A 37 6.51 -7.05 0.22
C VAL A 37 7.50 -8.22 0.07
N SER A 38 7.90 -8.57 -1.15
CA SER A 38 8.86 -9.67 -1.36
C SER A 38 10.27 -9.39 -0.79
N ARG A 39 10.58 -8.15 -0.43
CA ARG A 39 11.86 -7.78 0.20
C ARG A 39 11.87 -7.94 1.71
N MET A 40 10.72 -8.20 2.32
CA MET A 40 10.59 -8.38 3.77
C MET A 40 10.93 -9.82 4.19
N ASP A 41 11.16 -10.04 5.48
CA ASP A 41 11.34 -11.39 6.03
C ASP A 41 9.97 -12.01 6.38
N HIS A 42 9.47 -12.85 5.48
CA HIS A 42 8.15 -13.48 5.61
C HIS A 42 8.06 -14.49 6.75
N SER A 43 9.20 -14.94 7.31
CA SER A 43 9.19 -15.83 8.49
C SER A 43 8.80 -15.13 9.78
N THR A 44 8.78 -13.78 9.76
CA THR A 44 8.53 -12.93 10.94
C THR A 44 7.25 -12.09 10.81
N LEU A 45 6.51 -12.23 9.71
CA LEU A 45 5.35 -11.40 9.38
C LEU A 45 4.08 -12.24 9.28
N ASP A 46 3.06 -11.87 10.05
CA ASP A 46 1.72 -12.46 9.94
C ASP A 46 0.78 -11.65 9.03
N LEU A 47 1.02 -10.33 8.92
CA LEU A 47 0.19 -9.40 8.16
C LEU A 47 1.01 -8.23 7.63
N VAL A 48 0.74 -7.81 6.40
CA VAL A 48 1.25 -6.56 5.83
C VAL A 48 0.07 -5.66 5.45
N LEU A 49 0.01 -4.48 6.05
CA LEU A 49 -0.92 -3.44 5.64
C LEU A 49 -0.22 -2.48 4.67
N VAL A 50 -0.83 -2.27 3.51
CA VAL A 50 -0.31 -1.36 2.48
C VAL A 50 -1.32 -0.23 2.29
N GLU A 51 -0.84 1.00 2.41
CA GLU A 51 -1.61 2.20 2.06
C GLU A 51 -1.33 2.60 0.60
N GLY A 52 -2.39 2.93 -0.15
CA GLY A 52 -2.30 3.26 -1.57
C GLY A 52 -2.55 2.06 -2.49
N PHE A 53 -1.89 2.04 -3.65
CA PHE A 53 -1.98 0.94 -4.64
C PHE A 53 -3.42 0.57 -5.06
N LYS A 54 -4.28 1.58 -5.28
CA LYS A 54 -5.73 1.38 -5.54
C LYS A 54 -6.06 0.37 -6.66
N HIS A 55 -5.17 0.26 -7.66
CA HIS A 55 -5.34 -0.63 -8.83
C HIS A 55 -4.76 -2.03 -8.66
N GLU A 56 -4.08 -2.33 -7.55
CA GLU A 56 -3.52 -3.66 -7.33
C GLU A 56 -4.62 -4.68 -7.05
N ALA A 57 -4.40 -5.89 -7.55
CA ALA A 57 -5.27 -7.05 -7.38
C ALA A 57 -5.05 -7.73 -6.01
N VAL A 58 -5.22 -6.96 -4.94
CA VAL A 58 -5.06 -7.40 -3.54
C VAL A 58 -6.27 -7.00 -2.72
N ALA A 59 -6.60 -7.83 -1.72
CA ALA A 59 -7.71 -7.55 -0.81
C ALA A 59 -7.56 -6.17 -0.17
N LYS A 60 -8.54 -5.29 -0.37
CA LYS A 60 -8.48 -3.89 0.05
C LYS A 60 -9.67 -3.51 0.92
N ILE A 61 -9.40 -2.63 1.88
CA ILE A 61 -10.42 -1.96 2.68
C ILE A 61 -10.53 -0.54 2.13
N LEU A 62 -11.68 -0.19 1.57
CA LEU A 62 -11.93 1.15 1.07
C LEU A 62 -12.28 2.06 2.25
N LEU A 63 -11.62 3.20 2.36
CA LEU A 63 -11.90 4.21 3.36
C LEU A 63 -12.62 5.40 2.71
N PHE A 64 -13.81 5.73 3.19
CA PHE A 64 -14.54 6.94 2.79
C PHE A 64 -14.74 7.84 3.99
N ARG A 65 -14.56 9.15 3.79
CA ARG A 65 -14.85 10.16 4.81
C ARG A 65 -15.60 11.31 4.16
N SER A 66 -16.78 11.69 4.68
CA SER A 66 -17.61 12.71 4.03
C SER A 66 -16.89 14.05 3.84
N ASP A 67 -16.03 14.40 4.81
CA ASP A 67 -15.30 15.67 4.83
C ASP A 67 -13.95 15.60 4.08
N ALA A 68 -13.64 14.50 3.39
CA ALA A 68 -12.41 14.35 2.61
C ALA A 68 -12.48 15.00 1.21
N GLY A 69 -13.60 15.63 0.84
CA GLY A 69 -13.76 16.33 -0.44
C GLY A 69 -14.03 15.42 -1.64
N HIS A 70 -14.50 14.19 -1.39
CA HIS A 70 -14.93 13.24 -2.41
C HIS A 70 -16.41 12.89 -2.23
N ASP A 71 -17.15 12.79 -3.32
CA ASP A 71 -18.54 12.33 -3.28
C ASP A 71 -18.63 10.80 -3.19
N VAL A 72 -19.69 10.27 -2.58
CA VAL A 72 -19.94 8.82 -2.51
C VAL A 72 -20.03 8.20 -3.91
N SER A 73 -20.54 8.94 -4.91
CA SER A 73 -20.61 8.48 -6.30
C SER A 73 -19.25 8.28 -6.98
N GLU A 74 -18.17 8.82 -6.40
CA GLU A 74 -16.80 8.59 -6.87
C GLU A 74 -16.22 7.26 -6.37
N LEU A 75 -16.87 6.60 -5.42
CA LEU A 75 -16.42 5.33 -4.88
C LEU A 75 -16.49 4.24 -5.95
N THR A 76 -15.31 3.70 -6.30
CA THR A 76 -15.19 2.56 -7.21
C THR A 76 -14.93 1.30 -6.40
N LEU A 77 -15.94 0.42 -6.34
CA LEU A 77 -15.84 -0.90 -5.72
C LEU A 77 -15.45 -1.93 -6.78
N ASP A 78 -14.19 -2.35 -6.77
CA ASP A 78 -13.73 -3.49 -7.59
C ASP A 78 -13.88 -4.82 -6.84
N GLU A 79 -13.65 -5.94 -7.53
CA GLU A 79 -13.76 -7.30 -6.99
C GLU A 79 -12.80 -7.60 -5.82
N HIS A 80 -11.81 -6.74 -5.60
CA HIS A 80 -10.82 -6.89 -4.55
C HIS A 80 -11.17 -6.10 -3.28
N VAL A 81 -12.18 -5.22 -3.32
CA VAL A 81 -12.71 -4.57 -2.11
C VAL A 81 -13.44 -5.59 -1.25
N ILE A 82 -12.91 -5.83 -0.05
CA ILE A 82 -13.48 -6.78 0.92
C ILE A 82 -14.24 -6.10 2.06
N ALA A 83 -14.05 -4.79 2.24
CA ALA A 83 -14.79 -3.98 3.20
C ALA A 83 -14.77 -2.50 2.81
N VAL A 84 -15.79 -1.75 3.26
CA VAL A 84 -15.84 -0.29 3.23
C VAL A 84 -15.93 0.22 4.66
N VAL A 85 -15.11 1.19 5.02
CA VAL A 85 -15.14 1.88 6.32
C VAL A 85 -15.49 3.33 6.06
N SER A 86 -16.51 3.82 6.76
CA SER A 86 -16.97 5.19 6.64
C SER A 86 -17.38 5.80 7.97
N ASP A 87 -17.27 7.12 8.07
CA ASP A 87 -17.81 7.95 9.14
C ASP A 87 -19.31 8.29 8.96
N VAL A 88 -19.89 7.97 7.81
CA VAL A 88 -21.31 8.13 7.50
C VAL A 88 -21.92 6.80 7.04
N ALA A 89 -23.24 6.68 7.11
CA ALA A 89 -23.92 5.52 6.54
C ALA A 89 -23.82 5.57 5.01
N LEU A 90 -23.35 4.48 4.41
CA LEU A 90 -23.26 4.30 2.96
C LEU A 90 -24.15 3.15 2.52
N ASP A 91 -24.87 3.34 1.43
CA ASP A 91 -25.63 2.28 0.76
C ASP A 91 -24.75 1.68 -0.35
N VAL A 92 -23.85 0.78 0.06
CA VAL A 92 -22.88 0.13 -0.84
C VAL A 92 -22.86 -1.37 -0.60
N GLU A 93 -22.87 -2.15 -1.68
CA GLU A 93 -22.67 -3.59 -1.62
C GLU A 93 -21.20 -3.93 -1.89
N VAL A 94 -20.63 -4.83 -1.09
CA VAL A 94 -19.24 -5.27 -1.22
C VAL A 94 -19.23 -6.70 -1.73
N SER A 95 -18.57 -6.92 -2.87
CA SER A 95 -18.49 -8.19 -3.60
C SER A 95 -17.66 -9.27 -2.89
N GLY A 96 -17.02 -8.94 -1.76
CA GLY A 96 -16.09 -9.79 -1.04
C GLY A 96 -16.71 -11.10 -0.58
N ALA A 97 -16.44 -12.17 -1.33
CA ALA A 97 -16.79 -13.53 -0.95
C ALA A 97 -16.12 -13.90 0.39
N GLY A 98 -16.95 -14.05 1.42
CA GLY A 98 -16.75 -14.85 2.62
C GLY A 98 -15.33 -14.97 3.18
N PHE A 99 -15.06 -14.24 4.25
CA PHE A 99 -14.37 -14.88 5.38
C PHE A 99 -15.31 -15.96 5.91
N LYS A 100 -15.13 -17.20 5.47
CA LYS A 100 -15.61 -18.39 6.18
C LYS A 100 -14.58 -18.81 7.21
#